data_AF-A0A7C3TU57-F1
#
_entry.id   AF-A0A7C3TU57-F1
#
_cell.length_a   1.000
_cell.length_b   1.000
_cell.length_c   1.000
_cell.angle_alpha   90.00
_cell.angle_beta   90.00
_cell.angle_gamma   90.00
#
_symmetry.space_group_name_H-M   'P 1'
#
loop_
_entity.id
_entity.type
_entity.pdbx_description
1 polymer ?
#
loop_
_entity_poly.entity_id
_entity_poly.type
_entity_poly.pdbx_seq_one_letter_code
_entity_poly.pdbx_strand_id
1 'polypeptide(L)'
;VVYSSPHSDYLTRRRIAMAAAHYLESIVQEGNVVGIGWGRTVYETLRYFHREVSLTVVPLVGATGQTELEFQVNELAHQFAKRTGGHFVPFYAPVLVDTEEIARTLSWDQSLRRVVEVWEKLDVAVVGMGDPRMGKVPVPQFFFSDPVSSAILRKESVVGDLLCHFLEKDGMLSDPNFDRRVMSVPLTRLQRVPYAIGVAGLKEKKNILRAVLRGGYINVLVTDAEAAQAVLEEEGKGGDKR
;
A
#
# COMPACT_ATOMS: atom_id res chain seq x y z
N VAL A 1 0.97 -4.50 -15.42
CA VAL A 1 -0.30 -4.74 -16.13
C VAL A 1 -0.97 -3.40 -16.40
N VAL A 2 -1.29 -3.08 -17.66
CA VAL A 2 -1.81 -1.76 -18.10
C VAL A 2 -3.11 -1.94 -18.89
N TYR A 3 -4.10 -1.07 -18.66
CA TYR A 3 -5.41 -1.11 -19.35
C TYR A 3 -5.84 0.26 -19.86
N SER A 4 -6.78 0.28 -20.82
CA SER A 4 -7.39 1.51 -21.34
C SER A 4 -8.13 2.29 -20.25
N SER A 5 -7.86 3.60 -20.17
CA SER A 5 -8.49 4.54 -19.24
C SER A 5 -9.89 4.96 -19.73
N PRO A 6 -10.99 4.55 -19.07
CA PRO A 6 -12.32 5.10 -19.34
C PRO A 6 -12.39 6.57 -18.90
N HIS A 7 -13.38 7.32 -19.39
CA HIS A 7 -13.54 8.76 -19.08
C HIS A 7 -13.96 9.05 -17.61
N SER A 8 -13.89 8.08 -16.70
CA SER A 8 -14.35 8.21 -15.31
C SER A 8 -13.36 7.58 -14.33
N ASP A 9 -12.89 8.38 -13.36
CA ASP A 9 -12.00 7.95 -12.27
C ASP A 9 -12.50 6.70 -11.54
N TYR A 10 -13.82 6.61 -11.35
CA TYR A 10 -14.48 5.46 -10.72
C TYR A 10 -14.34 4.19 -11.57
N LEU A 11 -14.62 4.27 -12.87
CA LEU A 11 -14.50 3.13 -13.78
C LEU A 11 -13.04 2.72 -13.98
N THR A 12 -12.12 3.68 -14.02
CA THR A 12 -10.68 3.42 -14.12
C THR A 12 -10.20 2.61 -12.91
N ARG A 13 -10.56 3.05 -11.69
CA ARG A 13 -10.20 2.33 -10.47
C ARG A 13 -10.74 0.91 -10.44
N ARG A 14 -12.02 0.72 -10.82
CA ARG A 14 -12.63 -0.62 -10.89
C ARG A 14 -11.91 -1.55 -11.87
N ARG A 15 -11.52 -1.04 -13.04
CA ARG A 15 -10.76 -1.84 -14.02
C ARG A 15 -9.39 -2.24 -13.50
N ILE A 16 -8.68 -1.32 -12.84
CA ILE A 16 -7.41 -1.61 -12.17
C ILE A 16 -7.61 -2.70 -11.11
N ALA A 17 -8.66 -2.59 -10.29
CA ALA A 17 -8.96 -3.55 -9.25
C ALA A 17 -9.29 -4.95 -9.79
N MET A 18 -10.13 -5.05 -10.81
CA MET A 18 -10.45 -6.33 -11.47
C MET A 18 -9.20 -6.98 -12.07
N ALA A 19 -8.37 -6.19 -12.73
CA ALA A 19 -7.12 -6.68 -13.30
C ALA A 19 -6.13 -7.16 -12.24
N ALA A 20 -6.01 -6.43 -11.14
CA ALA A 20 -5.16 -6.81 -10.02
C ALA A 20 -5.67 -8.11 -9.37
N ALA A 21 -6.99 -8.29 -9.28
CA ALA A 21 -7.59 -9.51 -8.77
C ALA A 21 -7.26 -10.71 -9.66
N HIS A 22 -7.45 -10.60 -10.98
CA HIS A 22 -7.08 -11.65 -11.92
C HIS A 22 -5.58 -11.96 -11.90
N TYR A 23 -4.72 -10.93 -11.79
CA TYR A 23 -3.28 -11.15 -11.67
C TYR A 23 -2.96 -11.90 -10.37
N LEU A 24 -3.53 -11.48 -9.24
CA LEU A 24 -3.38 -12.16 -7.95
C LEU A 24 -3.81 -13.63 -8.05
N GLU A 25 -4.99 -13.91 -8.60
CA GLU A 25 -5.51 -15.27 -8.82
C GLU A 25 -4.57 -16.14 -9.64
N SER A 26 -3.86 -15.56 -10.61
CA SER A 26 -2.94 -16.30 -11.49
C SER A 26 -1.62 -16.72 -10.81
N ILE A 27 -1.23 -16.02 -9.73
CA ILE A 27 0.08 -16.25 -9.08
C ILE A 27 -0.01 -16.94 -7.73
N VAL A 28 -1.12 -16.77 -6.99
CA VAL A 28 -1.23 -17.32 -5.63
C VAL A 28 -1.31 -18.85 -5.65
N GLN A 29 -0.72 -19.44 -4.63
CA GLN A 29 -0.71 -20.88 -4.38
C GLN A 29 -1.21 -21.17 -2.97
N GLU A 30 -1.67 -22.40 -2.78
CA GLU A 30 -2.09 -22.91 -1.47
C GLU A 30 -0.96 -22.71 -0.45
N GLY A 31 -1.29 -22.18 0.73
CA GLY A 31 -0.34 -21.92 1.81
C GLY A 31 0.46 -20.62 1.67
N ASN A 32 0.29 -19.83 0.60
CA ASN A 32 1.00 -18.55 0.50
C ASN A 32 0.62 -17.58 1.63
N VAL A 33 1.60 -16.76 2.03
CA VAL A 33 1.39 -15.62 2.93
C VAL A 33 1.16 -14.36 2.11
N VAL A 34 -0.04 -13.80 2.22
CA VAL A 34 -0.49 -12.61 1.47
C VAL A 34 -0.67 -11.42 2.40
N GLY A 35 0.17 -10.42 2.18
CA GLY A 35 0.13 -9.12 2.86
C GLY A 35 -0.86 -8.17 2.20
N ILE A 36 -1.77 -7.61 2.99
CA ILE A 36 -2.79 -6.66 2.50
C ILE A 36 -2.52 -5.27 3.06
N GLY A 37 -2.31 -4.31 2.16
CA GLY A 37 -2.26 -2.89 2.48
C GLY A 37 -3.65 -2.27 2.65
N TRP A 38 -3.75 -0.97 2.48
CA TRP A 38 -5.00 -0.24 2.70
C TRP A 38 -5.41 0.60 1.47
N GLY A 39 -6.65 1.11 1.52
CA GLY A 39 -7.19 2.03 0.52
C GLY A 39 -8.19 1.39 -0.45
N ARG A 40 -8.96 2.25 -1.12
CA ARG A 40 -10.12 1.85 -1.94
C ARG A 40 -9.78 0.87 -3.06
N THR A 41 -8.66 1.05 -3.76
CA THR A 41 -8.28 0.16 -4.86
C THR A 41 -7.89 -1.23 -4.36
N VAL A 42 -7.24 -1.34 -3.20
CA VAL A 42 -6.92 -2.62 -2.56
C VAL A 42 -8.22 -3.31 -2.13
N TYR A 43 -9.12 -2.60 -1.46
CA TYR A 43 -10.44 -3.10 -1.08
C TYR A 43 -11.22 -3.64 -2.30
N GLU A 44 -11.32 -2.86 -3.38
CA GLU A 44 -12.00 -3.29 -4.61
C GLU A 44 -11.30 -4.50 -5.24
N THR A 45 -9.96 -4.55 -5.24
CA THR A 45 -9.17 -5.67 -5.78
C THR A 45 -9.55 -6.97 -5.07
N LEU A 46 -9.57 -6.94 -3.74
CA LEU A 46 -9.94 -8.12 -2.97
C LEU A 46 -11.39 -8.50 -3.25
N ARG A 47 -12.33 -7.57 -3.41
CA ARG A 47 -13.73 -7.92 -3.76
C ARG A 47 -13.88 -8.67 -5.09
N TYR A 48 -13.00 -8.43 -6.06
CA TYR A 48 -13.01 -9.09 -7.37
C TYR A 48 -12.24 -10.42 -7.41
N PHE A 49 -11.59 -10.82 -6.32
CA PHE A 49 -10.96 -12.13 -6.22
C PHE A 49 -12.00 -13.21 -5.85
N HIS A 50 -12.05 -14.29 -6.62
CA HIS A 50 -13.07 -15.33 -6.56
C HIS A 50 -12.51 -16.76 -6.42
N ARG A 51 -11.20 -16.95 -6.55
CA ARG A 51 -10.57 -18.28 -6.43
C ARG A 51 -10.65 -18.83 -4.99
N GLU A 52 -10.98 -20.10 -4.85
CA GLU A 52 -10.83 -20.84 -3.59
C GLU A 52 -9.40 -21.38 -3.49
N VAL A 53 -8.64 -20.91 -2.49
CA VAL A 53 -7.25 -21.28 -2.23
C VAL A 53 -6.92 -20.87 -0.81
N SER A 54 -6.50 -21.77 0.08
CA SER A 54 -6.26 -21.37 1.46
C SER A 54 -4.94 -20.59 1.55
N LEU A 55 -5.03 -19.38 2.08
CA LEU A 55 -3.96 -18.39 2.18
C LEU A 55 -3.81 -17.97 3.64
N THR A 56 -2.60 -17.64 4.06
CA THR A 56 -2.41 -16.87 5.31
C THR A 56 -2.46 -15.39 4.96
N VAL A 57 -3.45 -14.66 5.44
CA VAL A 57 -3.63 -13.23 5.15
C VAL A 57 -3.25 -12.40 6.35
N VAL A 58 -2.38 -11.40 6.13
CA VAL A 58 -1.86 -10.52 7.18
C VAL A 58 -1.96 -9.04 6.76
N PRO A 59 -2.43 -8.13 7.62
CA PRO A 59 -2.34 -6.69 7.39
C PRO A 59 -0.88 -6.22 7.30
N LEU A 60 -0.62 -5.25 6.43
CA LEU A 60 0.70 -4.61 6.30
C LEU A 60 0.80 -3.26 7.02
N VAL A 61 -0.30 -2.80 7.61
CA VAL A 61 -0.41 -1.51 8.29
C VAL A 61 -1.31 -1.66 9.51
N GLY A 62 -1.02 -0.92 10.57
CA GLY A 62 -1.86 -0.87 11.77
C GLY A 62 -3.23 -0.24 11.50
N ALA A 63 -4.08 -0.22 12.52
CA ALA A 63 -5.39 0.39 12.46
C ALA A 63 -5.28 1.90 12.20
N THR A 64 -5.93 2.37 11.12
CA THR A 64 -5.80 3.75 10.64
C THR A 64 -6.74 4.76 11.31
N GLY A 65 -7.64 4.31 12.18
CA GLY A 65 -8.59 5.15 12.91
C GLY A 65 -9.67 5.80 12.04
N GLN A 66 -10.94 5.55 12.37
CA GLN A 66 -12.15 6.20 11.78
C GLN A 66 -12.21 6.25 10.24
N THR A 67 -11.84 5.17 9.57
CA THR A 67 -12.34 4.87 8.24
C THR A 67 -13.60 4.00 8.38
N GLU A 68 -14.53 4.05 7.42
CA GLU A 68 -15.68 3.13 7.39
C GLU A 68 -15.18 1.70 7.64
N LEU A 69 -15.93 0.88 8.40
CA LEU A 69 -15.49 -0.45 8.84
C LEU A 69 -14.91 -1.29 7.70
N GLU A 70 -15.47 -1.15 6.49
CA GLU A 70 -15.02 -1.86 5.29
C GLU A 70 -13.62 -1.48 4.77
N PHE A 71 -13.10 -0.30 5.15
CA PHE A 71 -11.75 0.15 4.83
C PHE A 71 -10.74 -0.13 5.95
N GLN A 72 -11.17 -0.71 7.07
CA GLN A 72 -10.25 -1.17 8.09
C GLN A 72 -9.49 -2.40 7.60
N VAL A 73 -8.17 -2.28 7.54
CA VAL A 73 -7.29 -3.31 6.99
C VAL A 73 -7.43 -4.67 7.67
N ASN A 74 -7.66 -4.70 8.99
CA ASN A 74 -7.89 -5.95 9.73
C ASN A 74 -9.18 -6.63 9.29
N GLU A 75 -10.27 -5.88 9.14
CA GLU A 75 -11.55 -6.43 8.69
C GLU A 75 -11.46 -6.90 7.24
N LEU A 76 -10.81 -6.11 6.38
CA LEU A 76 -10.57 -6.50 4.99
C LEU A 76 -9.74 -7.78 4.89
N ALA A 77 -8.65 -7.90 5.66
CA ALA A 77 -7.81 -9.10 5.71
C ALA A 77 -8.57 -10.32 6.26
N HIS A 78 -9.39 -10.12 7.30
CA HIS A 78 -10.22 -11.17 7.88
C HIS A 78 -11.26 -11.70 6.89
N GLN A 79 -12.01 -10.82 6.23
CA GLN A 79 -12.99 -11.21 5.22
C GLN A 79 -12.33 -11.89 4.02
N PHE A 80 -11.14 -11.40 3.61
CA PHE A 80 -10.38 -12.02 2.54
C PHE A 80 -9.97 -13.45 2.90
N ALA A 81 -9.32 -13.65 4.06
CA ALA A 81 -8.94 -14.98 4.54
C ALA A 81 -10.14 -15.93 4.64
N LYS A 82 -11.26 -15.45 5.19
CA LYS A 82 -12.47 -16.25 5.32
C LYS A 82 -13.00 -16.72 3.97
N ARG A 83 -13.04 -15.83 2.97
CA ARG A 83 -13.54 -16.16 1.63
C ARG A 83 -12.61 -17.10 0.87
N THR A 84 -11.30 -17.02 1.11
CA THR A 84 -10.34 -17.95 0.50
C THR A 84 -10.22 -19.27 1.27
N GLY A 85 -10.94 -19.43 2.40
CA GLY A 85 -10.87 -20.62 3.27
C GLY A 85 -9.57 -20.72 4.08
N GLY A 86 -8.81 -19.63 4.17
CA GLY A 86 -7.50 -19.57 4.79
C GLY A 86 -7.49 -19.04 6.23
N HIS A 87 -6.32 -18.54 6.64
CA HIS A 87 -6.06 -18.06 8.00
C HIS A 87 -5.85 -16.55 8.03
N PHE A 88 -6.48 -15.88 9.00
CA PHE A 88 -6.26 -14.47 9.27
C PHE A 88 -5.24 -14.31 10.40
N VAL A 89 -4.21 -13.50 10.18
CA VAL A 89 -3.26 -13.08 11.23
C VAL A 89 -3.53 -11.60 11.54
N PRO A 90 -4.15 -11.29 12.69
CA PRO A 90 -4.50 -9.91 13.02
C PRO A 90 -3.30 -9.06 13.38
N PHE A 91 -3.35 -7.78 13.03
CA PHE A 91 -2.38 -6.78 13.47
C PHE A 91 -3.08 -5.67 14.27
N TYR A 92 -3.19 -5.89 15.58
CA TYR A 92 -3.87 -4.99 16.51
C TYR A 92 -2.93 -3.94 17.10
N ALA A 93 -2.33 -3.13 16.23
CA ALA A 93 -1.57 -1.94 16.60
C ALA A 93 -2.22 -0.70 15.98
N PRO A 94 -2.16 0.48 16.60
CA PRO A 94 -2.47 1.73 15.91
C PRO A 94 -1.44 1.96 14.79
N VAL A 95 -1.84 2.53 13.66
CA VAL A 95 -0.93 2.82 12.53
C VAL A 95 0.20 3.79 12.90
N LEU A 96 -0.06 4.71 13.84
CA LEU A 96 0.89 5.70 14.31
C LEU A 96 0.83 5.72 15.84
N VAL A 97 2.01 5.74 16.46
CA VAL A 97 2.15 5.95 17.90
C VAL A 97 2.87 7.26 18.18
N ASP A 98 2.83 7.74 19.42
CA ASP A 98 3.39 9.05 19.76
C ASP A 98 4.92 9.09 19.70
N THR A 99 5.60 7.98 19.99
CA THR A 99 7.07 7.92 20.06
C THR A 99 7.64 6.65 19.46
N GLU A 100 8.90 6.71 19.01
CA GLU A 100 9.68 5.54 18.59
C GLU A 100 9.77 4.49 19.72
N GLU A 101 9.85 4.94 20.98
CA GLU A 101 9.94 4.04 22.13
C GLU A 101 8.66 3.21 22.32
N ILE A 102 7.48 3.81 22.10
CA ILE A 102 6.22 3.08 22.09
C ILE A 102 6.21 2.07 20.92
N ALA A 103 6.64 2.49 19.71
CA ALA A 103 6.65 1.61 18.55
C ALA A 103 7.56 0.39 18.78
N ARG A 104 8.75 0.62 19.34
CA ARG A 104 9.69 -0.44 19.74
C ARG A 104 9.08 -1.35 20.78
N THR A 105 8.50 -0.80 21.85
CA THR A 105 7.92 -1.58 22.96
C THR A 105 6.77 -2.46 22.47
N LEU A 106 5.86 -1.92 21.67
CA LEU A 106 4.78 -2.68 21.06
C LEU A 106 5.31 -3.78 20.13
N SER A 107 6.36 -3.51 19.35
CA SER A 107 6.97 -4.51 18.48
C SER A 107 7.58 -5.71 19.23
N TRP A 108 7.87 -5.56 20.53
CA TRP A 108 8.32 -6.65 21.41
C TRP A 108 7.17 -7.43 22.06
N ASP A 109 5.94 -6.90 22.02
CA ASP A 109 4.77 -7.65 22.48
C ASP A 109 4.61 -8.93 21.67
N GLN A 110 4.28 -10.03 22.35
CA GLN A 110 4.22 -11.35 21.73
C GLN A 110 3.23 -11.41 20.56
N SER A 111 2.11 -10.69 20.66
CA SER A 111 1.08 -10.70 19.61
C SER A 111 1.57 -9.99 18.34
N LEU A 112 2.26 -8.87 18.49
CA LEU A 112 2.78 -8.08 17.36
C LEU A 112 4.06 -8.68 16.79
N ARG A 113 4.91 -9.28 17.64
CA ARG A 113 6.09 -10.03 17.19
C ARG A 113 5.72 -11.16 16.24
N ARG A 114 4.61 -11.87 16.50
CA ARG A 114 4.11 -12.91 15.59
C ARG A 114 3.74 -12.35 14.21
N VAL A 115 3.18 -11.14 14.15
CA VAL A 115 2.88 -10.47 12.87
C VAL A 115 4.16 -10.15 12.12
N VAL A 116 5.17 -9.62 12.81
CA VAL A 116 6.49 -9.35 12.21
C VAL A 116 7.13 -10.64 11.66
N GLU A 117 7.05 -11.75 12.39
CA GLU A 117 7.54 -13.05 11.93
C GLU A 117 6.78 -13.57 10.69
N VAL A 118 5.49 -13.23 10.55
CA VAL A 118 4.70 -13.55 9.35
C VAL A 118 5.06 -12.62 8.19
N TRP A 119 5.37 -11.33 8.45
CA TRP A 119 5.86 -10.41 7.42
C TRP A 119 7.18 -10.87 6.79
N GLU A 120 8.06 -11.54 7.54
CA GLU A 120 9.30 -12.13 6.99
C GLU A 120 9.06 -13.29 6.02
N LYS A 121 7.82 -13.81 5.95
CA LYS A 121 7.42 -14.94 5.10
C LYS A 121 6.48 -14.54 3.96
N LEU A 122 6.31 -13.24 3.72
CA LEU A 122 5.43 -12.75 2.67
C LEU A 122 5.83 -13.29 1.29
N ASP A 123 4.89 -13.97 0.64
CA ASP A 123 5.01 -14.40 -0.76
C ASP A 123 4.46 -13.34 -1.71
N VAL A 124 3.36 -12.70 -1.31
CA VAL A 124 2.63 -11.70 -2.08
C VAL A 124 2.25 -10.53 -1.18
N ALA A 125 2.32 -9.31 -1.70
CA ALA A 125 1.79 -8.12 -1.05
C ALA A 125 0.91 -7.34 -2.04
N VAL A 126 -0.27 -6.89 -1.61
CA VAL A 126 -1.17 -6.05 -2.41
C VAL A 126 -1.29 -4.69 -1.73
N VAL A 127 -0.74 -3.65 -2.35
CA VAL A 127 -0.56 -2.33 -1.72
C VAL A 127 -1.13 -1.21 -2.59
N GLY A 128 -1.84 -0.29 -1.94
CA GLY A 128 -2.33 0.94 -2.56
C GLY A 128 -1.29 2.05 -2.50
N MET A 129 -1.39 3.00 -3.42
CA MET A 129 -0.57 4.21 -3.46
C MET A 129 -1.48 5.44 -3.62
N GLY A 130 -1.20 6.48 -2.84
CA GLY A 130 -2.06 7.66 -2.79
C GLY A 130 -1.29 8.93 -2.43
N ASP A 131 -1.92 10.07 -2.72
CA ASP A 131 -1.50 11.36 -2.20
C ASP A 131 -2.64 11.91 -1.33
N PRO A 132 -2.46 11.97 -0.01
CA PRO A 132 -3.49 12.44 0.91
C PRO A 132 -3.94 13.88 0.65
N ARG A 133 -3.10 14.70 0.03
CA ARG A 133 -3.37 16.13 -0.23
C ARG A 133 -4.39 16.34 -1.34
N MET A 134 -4.67 15.31 -2.13
CA MET A 134 -5.63 15.40 -3.23
C MET A 134 -7.09 15.55 -2.77
N GLY A 135 -7.43 15.21 -1.52
CA GLY A 135 -8.79 15.35 -0.97
C GLY A 135 -9.87 14.51 -1.66
N LYS A 136 -9.52 13.63 -2.62
CA LYS A 136 -10.46 12.81 -3.40
C LYS A 136 -10.85 11.48 -2.71
N VAL A 137 -10.15 11.11 -1.63
CA VAL A 137 -10.28 9.81 -0.97
C VAL A 137 -10.31 10.01 0.55
N PRO A 138 -11.11 9.23 1.31
CA PRO A 138 -10.96 9.16 2.75
C PRO A 138 -9.53 8.71 3.09
N VAL A 139 -8.88 9.44 3.98
CA VAL A 139 -7.54 9.12 4.46
C VAL A 139 -7.54 9.01 5.99
N PRO A 140 -6.56 8.29 6.57
CA PRO A 140 -6.40 8.20 8.02
C PRO A 140 -6.35 9.59 8.66
N GLN A 141 -7.12 9.82 9.72
CA GLN A 141 -7.22 11.14 10.37
C GLN A 141 -5.87 11.67 10.85
N PHE A 142 -5.00 10.76 11.31
CA PHE A 142 -3.69 11.10 11.84
C PHE A 142 -2.81 11.87 10.85
N PHE A 143 -3.01 11.68 9.53
CA PHE A 143 -2.29 12.42 8.50
C PHE A 143 -2.36 13.93 8.72
N PHE A 144 -3.49 14.44 9.20
CA PHE A 144 -3.68 15.88 9.43
C PHE A 144 -3.70 16.29 10.90
N SER A 145 -4.06 15.38 11.82
CA SER A 145 -4.15 15.69 13.25
C SER A 145 -2.83 15.54 14.01
N ASP A 146 -1.91 14.66 13.58
CA ASP A 146 -0.56 14.58 14.15
C ASP A 146 0.30 15.73 13.60
N PRO A 147 0.91 16.59 14.46
CA PRO A 147 1.65 17.76 14.01
C PRO A 147 2.82 17.45 13.07
N VAL A 148 3.49 16.30 13.27
CA VAL A 148 4.64 15.86 12.46
C VAL A 148 4.17 15.44 11.07
N SER A 149 3.15 14.57 11.00
CA SER A 149 2.50 14.13 9.75
C SER A 149 2.00 15.32 8.95
N SER A 150 1.31 16.25 9.62
CA SER A 150 0.77 17.46 9.03
C SER A 150 1.88 18.37 8.47
N ALA A 151 3.02 18.49 9.17
CA ALA A 151 4.18 19.23 8.69
C ALA A 151 4.84 18.56 7.48
N ILE A 152 4.95 17.23 7.47
CA ILE A 152 5.47 16.46 6.34
C ILE A 152 4.59 16.69 5.10
N LEU A 153 3.27 16.58 5.24
CA LEU A 153 2.34 16.77 4.11
C LEU A 153 2.37 18.19 3.52
N ARG A 154 2.85 19.19 4.25
CA ARG A 154 3.07 20.54 3.72
C ARG A 154 4.35 20.69 2.89
N LYS A 155 5.26 19.70 2.91
CA LYS A 155 6.48 19.74 2.10
C LYS A 155 6.14 19.49 0.63
N GLU A 156 6.63 20.36 -0.26
CA GLU A 156 6.52 20.20 -1.72
C GLU A 156 7.31 19.00 -2.27
N SER A 157 8.28 18.49 -1.50
CA SER A 157 9.06 17.30 -1.85
C SER A 157 8.24 16.01 -1.73
N VAL A 158 7.29 15.96 -0.79
CA VAL A 158 6.43 14.81 -0.55
C VAL A 158 5.50 14.62 -1.75
N VAL A 159 5.31 13.38 -2.16
CA VAL A 159 4.47 13.03 -3.32
C VAL A 159 3.30 12.12 -2.97
N GLY A 160 3.27 11.59 -1.74
CA GLY A 160 2.22 10.71 -1.26
C GLY A 160 2.73 9.71 -0.25
N ASP A 161 2.00 8.61 -0.07
CA ASP A 161 2.35 7.54 0.84
C ASP A 161 2.26 6.15 0.19
N LEU A 162 3.04 5.23 0.76
CA LEU A 162 2.94 3.79 0.57
C LEU A 162 2.89 3.14 1.95
N LEU A 163 1.76 2.53 2.31
CA LEU A 163 1.55 1.92 3.63
C LEU A 163 1.79 2.90 4.80
N CYS A 164 1.39 4.17 4.61
CA CYS A 164 1.61 5.26 5.56
C CYS A 164 3.06 5.73 5.73
N HIS A 165 3.99 5.20 4.94
CA HIS A 165 5.33 5.78 4.78
C HIS A 165 5.27 6.91 3.75
N PHE A 166 5.55 8.15 4.16
CA PHE A 166 5.52 9.30 3.26
C PHE A 166 6.78 9.36 2.41
N LEU A 167 6.60 9.42 1.09
CA LEU A 167 7.69 9.38 0.12
C LEU A 167 7.93 10.72 -0.56
N GLU A 168 9.19 10.99 -0.88
CA GLU A 168 9.60 12.08 -1.77
C GLU A 168 9.75 11.63 -3.23
N LYS A 169 9.97 12.58 -4.15
CA LYS A 169 10.05 12.34 -5.61
C LYS A 169 11.14 11.35 -6.05
N ASP A 170 12.18 11.18 -5.25
CA ASP A 170 13.28 10.24 -5.50
C ASP A 170 12.98 8.82 -4.98
N GLY A 171 11.85 8.64 -4.29
CA GLY A 171 11.47 7.39 -3.66
C GLY A 171 11.99 7.23 -2.24
N MET A 172 12.66 8.22 -1.65
CA MET A 172 13.12 8.16 -0.26
C MET A 172 12.01 8.50 0.73
N LEU A 173 12.18 8.05 1.98
CA LEU A 173 11.35 8.47 3.10
C LEU A 173 11.53 9.97 3.34
N SER A 174 10.41 10.70 3.44
CA SER A 174 10.41 12.15 3.67
C SER A 174 10.81 12.57 5.08
N ASP A 175 10.69 11.66 6.05
CA ASP A 175 11.17 11.85 7.42
C ASP A 175 11.40 10.50 8.13
N PRO A 176 12.67 10.06 8.25
CA PRO A 176 12.98 8.80 8.92
C PRO A 176 12.62 8.76 10.42
N ASN A 177 12.49 9.90 11.10
CA ASN A 177 12.11 9.92 12.53
C ASN A 177 10.61 9.70 12.69
N PHE A 178 9.82 10.29 11.79
CA PHE A 178 8.40 10.00 11.70
C PHE A 178 8.15 8.52 11.43
N ASP A 179 8.86 7.95 10.47
CA ASP A 179 8.72 6.55 10.08
C ASP A 179 8.97 5.55 11.20
N ARG A 180 9.80 5.88 12.20
CA ARG A 180 10.02 5.04 13.39
C ARG A 180 8.83 4.97 14.35
N ARG A 181 7.83 5.84 14.16
CA ARG A 181 6.54 5.81 14.87
C ARG A 181 5.45 5.06 14.10
N VAL A 182 5.70 4.73 12.82
CA VAL A 182 4.72 4.09 11.94
C VAL A 182 4.73 2.59 12.20
N MET A 183 3.58 2.05 12.57
CA MET A 183 3.36 0.61 12.74
C MET A 183 2.87 0.03 11.40
N SER A 184 3.81 -0.15 10.47
CA SER A 184 3.61 -0.76 9.16
C SER A 184 4.77 -1.69 8.85
N VAL A 185 4.58 -2.60 7.88
CA VAL A 185 5.70 -3.39 7.36
C VAL A 185 6.79 -2.45 6.83
N PRO A 186 8.05 -2.60 7.24
CA PRO A 186 9.10 -1.73 6.73
C PRO A 186 9.22 -1.84 5.21
N LEU A 187 9.39 -0.72 4.51
CA LEU A 187 9.52 -0.73 3.05
C LEU A 187 10.67 -1.62 2.55
N THR A 188 11.75 -1.74 3.32
CA THR A 188 12.86 -2.67 3.03
C THR A 188 12.46 -4.14 3.02
N ARG A 189 11.39 -4.51 3.74
CA ARG A 189 10.80 -5.85 3.70
C ARG A 189 9.91 -6.01 2.49
N LEU A 190 9.10 -4.99 2.18
CA LEU A 190 8.27 -4.98 0.99
C LEU A 190 9.09 -5.18 -0.30
N GLN A 191 10.27 -4.57 -0.41
CA GLN A 191 11.22 -4.77 -1.52
C GLN A 191 11.65 -6.23 -1.74
N ARG A 192 11.57 -7.07 -0.71
CA ARG A 192 12.01 -8.48 -0.76
C ARG A 192 10.87 -9.44 -1.06
N VAL A 193 9.63 -8.97 -1.07
CA VAL A 193 8.46 -9.81 -1.32
C VAL A 193 8.50 -10.28 -2.78
N PRO A 194 8.38 -11.59 -3.05
CA PRO A 194 8.44 -12.13 -4.41
C PRO A 194 7.45 -11.46 -5.37
N TYR A 195 6.24 -11.15 -4.91
CA TYR A 195 5.25 -10.37 -5.66
C TYR A 195 4.72 -9.21 -4.82
N ALA A 196 5.40 -8.06 -4.86
CA ALA A 196 4.91 -6.80 -4.33
C ALA A 196 4.09 -6.08 -5.41
N ILE A 197 2.76 -6.21 -5.32
CA ILE A 197 1.77 -5.69 -6.28
C ILE A 197 1.27 -4.32 -5.83
N GLY A 198 1.73 -3.27 -6.51
CA GLY A 198 1.18 -1.93 -6.40
C GLY A 198 -0.08 -1.75 -7.25
N VAL A 199 -1.17 -1.31 -6.64
CA VAL A 199 -2.45 -1.03 -7.33
C VAL A 199 -2.83 0.46 -7.23
N ALA A 200 -2.54 1.23 -8.28
CA ALA A 200 -3.04 2.59 -8.42
C ALA A 200 -2.98 3.06 -9.88
N GLY A 201 -3.75 4.11 -10.16
CA GLY A 201 -3.77 4.77 -11.46
C GLY A 201 -4.36 6.16 -11.33
N LEU A 202 -4.78 6.72 -12.46
CA LEU A 202 -5.07 8.13 -12.71
C LEU A 202 -3.81 8.98 -12.85
N LYS A 203 -3.81 9.86 -13.86
CA LYS A 203 -2.66 10.69 -14.25
C LYS A 203 -2.13 11.54 -13.09
N GLU A 204 -3.00 12.03 -12.23
CA GLU A 204 -2.61 12.77 -11.01
C GLU A 204 -1.65 12.02 -10.08
N LYS A 205 -1.71 10.68 -10.05
CA LYS A 205 -0.87 9.86 -9.15
C LYS A 205 0.52 9.60 -9.71
N LYS A 206 0.90 10.22 -10.84
CA LYS A 206 2.20 9.99 -11.49
C LYS A 206 3.38 10.14 -10.53
N ASN A 207 3.33 11.09 -9.60
CA ASN A 207 4.45 11.41 -8.73
C ASN A 207 4.68 10.31 -7.69
N ILE A 208 3.63 9.85 -7.01
CA ILE A 208 3.74 8.74 -6.06
C ILE A 208 4.06 7.42 -6.77
N LEU A 209 3.47 7.16 -7.94
CA LEU A 209 3.80 5.98 -8.75
C LEU A 209 5.29 5.95 -9.11
N ARG A 210 5.85 7.07 -9.58
CA ARG A 210 7.28 7.19 -9.89
C ARG A 210 8.16 7.01 -8.66
N ALA A 211 7.83 7.63 -7.54
CA ALA A 211 8.59 7.48 -6.30
C ALA A 211 8.64 6.02 -5.83
N VAL A 212 7.51 5.33 -5.87
CA VAL A 212 7.42 3.92 -5.48
C VAL A 212 8.22 3.01 -6.40
N LEU A 213 8.18 3.26 -7.71
CA LEU A 213 8.97 2.53 -8.71
C LEU A 213 10.48 2.80 -8.56
N ARG A 214 10.89 4.06 -8.35
CA ARG A 214 12.29 4.44 -8.11
C ARG A 214 12.86 3.84 -6.84
N GLY A 215 12.06 3.81 -5.77
CA GLY A 215 12.42 3.15 -4.52
C GLY A 215 12.46 1.62 -4.63
N GLY A 216 12.01 1.04 -5.73
CA GLY A 216 11.99 -0.42 -5.93
C GLY A 216 11.08 -1.15 -4.93
N TYR A 217 10.11 -0.45 -4.34
CA TYR A 217 9.24 -0.99 -3.28
C TYR A 217 8.20 -1.97 -3.80
N ILE A 218 7.94 -1.97 -5.10
CA ILE A 218 7.05 -2.91 -5.78
C ILE A 218 7.79 -3.50 -6.98
N ASN A 219 7.42 -4.72 -7.36
CA ASN A 219 7.93 -5.38 -8.57
C ASN A 219 6.81 -5.72 -9.56
N VAL A 220 5.54 -5.49 -9.19
CA VAL A 220 4.39 -5.55 -10.08
C VAL A 220 3.58 -4.26 -9.93
N LEU A 221 3.33 -3.56 -11.02
CA LEU A 221 2.40 -2.43 -11.06
C LEU A 221 1.15 -2.80 -11.88
N VAL A 222 -0.02 -2.62 -11.29
CA VAL A 222 -1.31 -2.67 -12.00
C VAL A 222 -1.89 -1.26 -12.05
N THR A 223 -2.00 -0.71 -13.26
CA THR A 223 -2.36 0.69 -13.50
C THR A 223 -3.13 0.87 -14.81
N ASP A 224 -3.55 2.10 -15.12
CA ASP A 224 -4.16 2.46 -16.40
C ASP A 224 -3.17 3.14 -17.35
N ALA A 225 -3.54 3.24 -18.63
CA ALA A 225 -2.68 3.72 -19.70
C ALA A 225 -2.23 5.17 -19.51
N GLU A 226 -3.11 6.06 -19.04
CA GLU A 226 -2.76 7.47 -18.81
C GLU A 226 -1.75 7.61 -17.67
N ALA A 227 -1.94 6.88 -16.57
CA ALA A 227 -0.99 6.85 -15.47
C ALA A 227 0.36 6.25 -15.90
N ALA A 228 0.34 5.13 -16.64
CA ALA A 228 1.56 4.51 -17.17
C ALA A 228 2.33 5.46 -18.09
N GLN A 229 1.63 6.11 -19.02
CA GLN A 229 2.23 7.10 -19.93
C GLN A 229 2.83 8.28 -19.15
N ALA A 230 2.09 8.84 -18.18
CA ALA A 230 2.57 9.95 -17.36
C ALA A 230 3.78 9.60 -16.48
N VAL A 231 3.92 8.33 -16.09
CA VAL A 231 5.11 7.82 -15.40
C VAL A 231 6.33 7.81 -16.32
N LEU A 232 6.17 7.52 -17.61
CA LEU A 232 7.24 7.43 -18.61
C LEU A 232 7.69 8.78 -19.18
N GLU A 233 6.78 9.76 -19.32
CA GLU A 233 6.99 11.01 -20.07
C GLU A 233 8.13 11.94 -19.58
N GLU A 234 8.69 11.75 -18.39
CA GLU A 234 9.74 12.64 -17.85
C GLU A 234 11.18 12.13 -18.00
N GLU A 235 11.42 10.97 -18.64
CA GLU A 235 12.79 10.52 -18.96
C GLU A 235 13.40 11.26 -20.18
N GLY A 236 12.58 11.91 -21.00
CA GLY A 236 13.00 12.53 -22.27
C GLY A 236 13.53 13.97 -22.22
N LYS A 237 13.84 14.55 -21.05
CA LYS A 237 14.34 15.95 -20.96
C LYS A 237 15.67 16.15 -20.23
N GLY A 238 16.38 15.07 -19.87
CA GLY A 238 17.63 15.16 -19.10
C GLY A 238 18.81 14.34 -19.62
N GLY A 239 18.70 13.69 -20.78
CA GLY A 239 19.68 12.72 -21.27
C GLY A 239 20.12 12.93 -22.71
N ASP A 240 20.40 14.18 -23.10
CA ASP A 240 21.33 14.44 -24.21
C ASP A 240 21.92 15.85 -24.05
N LYS A 241 23.05 15.93 -23.34
CA LYS A 241 24.06 16.97 -23.48
C LYS A 241 25.28 16.60 -22.63
N ARG A 242 26.32 16.18 -23.35
CA ARG A 242 27.75 15.97 -23.04
C ARG A 242 28.16 14.53 -22.81
#